data_AF-A0A0X8X4I8-F1
#
_entry.id   AF-A0A0X8X4I8-F1
#
_cell.length_a   1.000
_cell.length_b   1.000
_cell.length_c   1.000
_cell.angle_alpha   90.00
_cell.angle_beta   90.00
_cell.angle_gamma   90.00
#
_symmetry.space_group_name_H-M   'P 1'
#
loop_
_entity.id
_entity.type
_entity.pdbx_description
1 polymer ?
#
loop_
_entity_poly.entity_id
_entity_poly.type
_entity_poly.pdbx_seq_one_letter_code
_entity_poly.pdbx_strand_id
1 'polypeptide(L)'
;MHKKLYLVLIWLIAGFNFSFAQVGYLGKKPGLAAIKNTNGTIVFENNVLALSFATNGRKLVITGFKDKQTNQLLSIPNSPLFSLLLGNNTVNSNEFTLVGQASLSEITGDKNALKFAGKLSGKKLSADLEDSKTGLKVHWEATLLNGANYLRQEFTFSVADSVKISKITLLKFPSSLSVKKKAPWMDPRWFITTCSSQLSTR
;
A
#
# COMPACT_ATOMS: atom_id res chain seq x y z
N MET A 1 15.91 -19.89 55.49
CA MET A 1 14.77 -19.45 54.63
C MET A 1 15.17 -18.75 53.32
N HIS A 2 16.45 -18.43 53.07
CA HIS A 2 16.85 -17.65 51.87
C HIS A 2 16.94 -18.44 50.54
N LYS A 3 17.14 -19.76 50.55
CA LYS A 3 17.28 -20.56 49.32
C LYS A 3 15.98 -20.76 48.54
N LYS A 4 14.82 -20.80 49.23
CA LYS A 4 13.50 -20.91 48.58
C LYS A 4 13.08 -19.61 47.89
N LEU A 5 13.53 -18.46 48.41
CA LEU A 5 13.24 -17.14 47.84
C LEU A 5 13.98 -16.91 46.50
N TYR A 6 15.22 -17.40 46.39
CA TYR A 6 16.00 -17.33 45.14
C TYR A 6 15.41 -18.18 44.01
N LEU A 7 14.85 -19.35 44.31
CA LEU A 7 14.22 -20.22 43.31
C LEU A 7 12.95 -19.60 42.70
N VAL A 8 12.18 -18.85 43.49
CA VAL A 8 10.99 -18.12 43.00
C VAL A 8 11.38 -16.93 42.12
N LEU A 9 12.47 -16.25 42.45
CA LEU A 9 12.96 -15.10 41.67
C LEU A 9 13.47 -15.54 40.27
N ILE A 10 14.11 -16.71 40.18
CA ILE A 10 14.61 -17.27 38.90
C ILE A 10 13.44 -17.69 37.99
N TRP A 11 12.34 -18.22 38.56
CA TRP A 11 11.14 -18.59 37.80
C TRP A 11 10.38 -17.38 37.26
N LEU A 12 10.36 -16.25 37.97
CA LEU A 12 9.73 -15.01 37.51
C LEU A 12 10.46 -14.35 36.33
N ILE A 13 11.78 -14.54 36.21
CA ILE A 13 12.58 -14.00 35.10
C ILE A 13 12.49 -14.89 33.86
N ALA A 14 12.36 -16.21 34.04
CA ALA A 14 12.27 -17.17 32.93
C ALA A 14 10.91 -17.19 32.21
N GLY A 15 9.85 -16.63 32.82
CA GLY A 15 8.49 -16.60 32.27
C GLY A 15 8.24 -15.54 31.18
N PHE A 16 9.13 -14.56 31.02
CA PHE A 16 8.97 -13.48 30.03
C PHE A 16 9.52 -13.88 28.64
N ASN A 17 9.06 -15.02 28.11
CA ASN A 17 9.22 -15.30 26.69
C ASN A 17 8.15 -14.49 25.94
N PHE A 18 8.50 -13.27 25.51
CA PHE A 18 7.72 -12.53 24.53
C PHE A 18 7.67 -13.34 23.24
N SER A 19 6.61 -14.14 23.07
CA SER A 19 6.34 -14.84 21.83
C SER A 19 5.92 -13.81 20.78
N PHE A 20 6.89 -13.33 20.00
CA PHE A 20 6.60 -12.58 18.78
C PHE A 20 6.12 -13.56 17.72
N ALA A 21 4.85 -13.96 17.80
CA ALA A 21 4.18 -14.72 16.76
C ALA A 21 3.87 -13.78 15.57
N GLN A 22 4.90 -13.29 14.90
CA GLN A 22 4.77 -12.60 13.63
C GLN A 22 5.30 -13.53 12.55
N VAL A 23 4.47 -13.80 11.53
CA VAL A 23 4.92 -14.49 10.32
C VAL A 23 5.97 -13.60 9.67
N GLY A 24 7.24 -13.93 9.92
CA GLY A 24 8.37 -13.23 9.34
C GLY A 24 8.38 -13.40 7.83
N TYR A 25 8.84 -12.38 7.12
CA TYR A 25 9.06 -12.51 5.69
C TYR A 25 10.15 -13.55 5.40
N LEU A 26 9.81 -14.59 4.63
CA LEU A 26 10.64 -15.79 4.43
C LEU A 26 11.84 -15.60 3.48
N GLY A 27 12.18 -14.36 3.11
CA GLY A 27 13.30 -14.06 2.24
C GLY A 27 14.20 -12.95 2.79
N LYS A 28 14.94 -12.27 1.91
CA LYS A 28 15.79 -11.14 2.30
C LYS A 28 14.96 -10.09 3.04
N LYS A 29 15.44 -9.58 4.17
CA LYS A 29 14.72 -8.56 4.94
C LYS A 29 14.42 -7.32 4.07
N PRO A 30 13.17 -6.82 4.04
CA PRO A 30 12.77 -5.67 3.22
C PRO A 30 13.59 -4.41 3.49
N GLY A 31 13.98 -4.16 4.74
CA GLY A 31 14.77 -2.98 5.09
C GLY A 31 13.97 -1.68 5.08
N LEU A 32 14.66 -0.53 5.01
CA LEU A 32 14.03 0.79 5.06
C LEU A 32 13.31 1.12 3.75
N ALA A 33 12.19 1.84 3.87
CA ALA A 33 11.47 2.40 2.74
C ALA A 33 12.19 3.63 2.20
N ALA A 34 12.36 3.70 0.89
CA ALA A 34 12.94 4.83 0.18
C ALA A 34 12.02 5.30 -0.94
N ILE A 35 12.10 6.58 -1.27
CA ILE A 35 11.49 7.16 -2.46
C ILE A 35 12.59 7.76 -3.31
N LYS A 36 12.55 7.48 -4.61
CA LYS A 36 13.34 8.17 -5.63
C LYS A 36 12.40 8.93 -6.54
N ASN A 37 12.72 10.19 -6.81
CA ASN A 37 12.05 10.97 -7.84
C ASN A 37 13.07 11.23 -8.95
N THR A 38 12.83 10.71 -10.15
CA THR A 38 13.74 10.86 -11.29
C THR A 38 12.91 11.11 -12.53
N ASN A 39 13.13 12.26 -13.18
CA ASN A 39 12.49 12.63 -14.45
C ASN A 39 10.95 12.48 -14.43
N GLY A 40 10.29 12.86 -13.34
CA GLY A 40 8.83 12.76 -13.20
C GLY A 40 8.29 11.35 -12.90
N THR A 41 9.17 10.38 -12.69
CA THR A 41 8.84 9.05 -12.16
C THR A 41 9.18 8.97 -10.68
N ILE A 42 8.19 8.61 -9.88
CA ILE A 42 8.30 8.40 -8.44
C ILE A 42 8.39 6.90 -8.18
N VAL A 43 9.49 6.45 -7.60
CA VAL A 43 9.74 5.04 -7.30
C VAL A 43 9.78 4.85 -5.79
N PHE A 44 8.83 4.08 -5.28
CA PHE A 44 8.85 3.54 -3.92
C PHE A 44 9.64 2.25 -3.93
N GLU A 45 10.67 2.13 -3.10
CA GLU A 45 11.44 0.89 -3.05
C GLU A 45 11.99 0.57 -1.66
N ASN A 46 12.38 -0.68 -1.51
CA ASN A 46 13.23 -1.17 -0.44
C ASN A 46 14.11 -2.31 -0.98
N ASN A 47 14.61 -3.20 -0.13
CA ASN A 47 15.48 -4.30 -0.57
C ASN A 47 14.77 -5.40 -1.38
N VAL A 48 13.43 -5.49 -1.32
CA VAL A 48 12.67 -6.63 -1.86
C VAL A 48 11.68 -6.25 -2.95
N LEU A 49 11.23 -5.01 -3.00
CA LEU A 49 10.29 -4.53 -4.01
C LEU A 49 10.62 -3.12 -4.49
N ALA A 50 10.11 -2.79 -5.68
CA ALA A 50 9.96 -1.42 -6.15
C ALA A 50 8.62 -1.26 -6.89
N LEU A 51 7.88 -0.19 -6.61
CA LEU A 51 6.73 0.23 -7.40
C LEU A 51 6.95 1.65 -7.92
N SER A 52 6.65 1.83 -9.21
CA SER A 52 6.87 3.09 -9.91
C SER A 52 5.55 3.72 -10.31
N PHE A 53 5.45 5.02 -10.06
CA PHE A 53 4.37 5.90 -10.48
C PHE A 53 4.93 7.00 -11.39
N ALA A 54 4.10 7.51 -12.28
CA ALA A 54 4.43 8.69 -13.08
C ALA A 54 3.25 9.63 -13.16
N THR A 55 3.56 10.92 -13.23
CA THR A 55 2.59 11.96 -13.56
C THR A 55 2.71 12.30 -15.04
N ASN A 56 1.69 11.97 -15.84
CA ASN A 56 1.62 12.33 -17.26
C ASN A 56 0.62 13.48 -17.43
N GLY A 57 1.12 14.72 -17.48
CA GLY A 57 0.29 15.91 -17.41
C GLY A 57 -0.48 15.97 -16.10
N ARG A 58 -1.82 15.95 -16.17
CA ARG A 58 -2.71 15.94 -15.00
C ARG A 58 -3.23 14.53 -14.66
N LYS A 59 -2.49 13.48 -14.99
CA LYS A 59 -2.86 12.08 -14.69
C LYS A 59 -1.78 11.43 -13.85
N LEU A 60 -2.20 10.61 -12.89
CA LEU A 60 -1.31 9.77 -12.10
C LEU A 60 -1.50 8.31 -12.51
N VAL A 61 -0.43 7.66 -12.91
CA VAL A 61 -0.45 6.28 -13.42
C VAL A 61 0.60 5.41 -12.73
N ILE A 62 0.33 4.12 -12.70
CA ILE A 62 1.32 3.11 -12.33
C ILE A 62 2.11 2.78 -13.61
N THR A 63 3.43 2.69 -13.48
CA THR A 63 4.32 2.40 -14.62
C THR A 63 4.95 1.01 -14.53
N GLY A 64 5.17 0.50 -13.33
CA GLY A 64 5.71 -0.85 -13.18
C GLY A 64 5.89 -1.28 -11.72
N PHE A 65 6.01 -2.60 -11.56
CA PHE A 65 6.33 -3.25 -10.31
C PHE A 65 7.53 -4.16 -10.51
N LYS A 66 8.50 -4.13 -9.61
CA LYS A 66 9.65 -5.03 -9.61
C LYS A 66 9.70 -5.80 -8.31
N ASP A 67 9.72 -7.12 -8.42
CA ASP A 67 10.18 -8.01 -7.36
C ASP A 67 11.71 -8.06 -7.41
N LYS A 68 12.37 -7.53 -6.39
CA LYS A 68 13.85 -7.47 -6.30
C LYS A 68 14.45 -8.76 -5.75
N GLN A 69 13.64 -9.70 -5.26
CA GLN A 69 14.11 -11.04 -4.88
C GLN A 69 14.25 -11.93 -6.10
N THR A 70 13.22 -11.97 -6.94
CA THR A 70 13.22 -12.80 -8.15
C THR A 70 13.76 -12.07 -9.37
N ASN A 71 14.02 -10.77 -9.25
CA ASN A 71 14.33 -9.84 -10.35
C ASN A 71 13.25 -9.80 -11.44
N GLN A 72 12.02 -10.22 -11.14
CA GLN A 72 10.90 -10.14 -12.07
C GLN A 72 10.41 -8.70 -12.15
N LEU A 73 10.33 -8.19 -13.38
CA LEU A 73 9.76 -6.88 -13.67
C LEU A 73 8.40 -7.07 -14.33
N LEU A 74 7.37 -6.59 -13.66
CA LEU A 74 6.05 -6.38 -14.24
C LEU A 74 5.98 -4.96 -14.79
N SER A 75 6.16 -4.84 -16.10
CA SER A 75 5.92 -3.58 -16.82
C SER A 75 4.43 -3.42 -17.10
N ILE A 76 3.81 -2.40 -16.50
CA ILE A 76 2.40 -2.06 -16.67
C ILE A 76 2.29 -0.57 -17.03
N PRO A 77 2.80 -0.16 -18.20
CA PRO A 77 2.90 1.25 -18.54
C PRO A 77 1.51 1.89 -18.62
N ASN A 78 1.38 3.09 -18.06
CA ASN A 78 0.14 3.89 -18.08
C ASN A 78 -1.08 3.16 -17.47
N SER A 79 -0.86 2.24 -16.54
CA SER A 79 -1.94 1.52 -15.87
C SER A 79 -2.69 2.46 -14.93
N PRO A 80 -4.03 2.49 -14.96
CA PRO A 80 -4.80 3.30 -14.03
C PRO A 80 -4.63 2.80 -12.59
N LEU A 81 -4.69 3.72 -11.63
CA LEU A 81 -4.66 3.45 -10.19
C LEU A 81 -5.88 2.67 -9.71
N PHE A 82 -7.03 2.86 -10.39
CA PHE A 82 -8.29 2.20 -10.11
C PHE A 82 -9.26 2.30 -11.29
N SER A 83 -10.32 1.50 -11.26
CA SER A 83 -11.49 1.56 -12.13
C SER A 83 -12.76 1.36 -11.33
N LEU A 84 -13.78 2.16 -11.60
CA LEU A 84 -15.07 2.15 -10.93
C LEU A 84 -16.16 1.77 -11.93
N LEU A 85 -17.12 0.96 -11.50
CA LEU A 85 -18.38 0.78 -12.19
C LEU A 85 -19.42 1.71 -11.56
N LEU A 86 -19.81 2.76 -12.26
CA LEU A 86 -20.80 3.75 -11.86
C LEU A 86 -22.12 3.44 -12.58
N GLY A 87 -23.08 2.83 -11.87
CA GLY A 87 -24.26 2.26 -12.53
C GLY A 87 -23.86 1.22 -13.59
N ASN A 88 -24.03 1.56 -14.88
CA ASN A 88 -23.65 0.74 -16.03
C ASN A 88 -22.38 1.21 -16.75
N ASN A 89 -21.81 2.34 -16.34
CA ASN A 89 -20.65 2.94 -16.99
C ASN A 89 -19.37 2.62 -16.21
N THR A 90 -18.33 2.16 -16.89
CA THR A 90 -17.01 1.96 -16.27
C THR A 90 -16.16 3.20 -16.52
N VAL A 91 -15.64 3.79 -15.45
CA VAL A 91 -14.66 4.89 -15.49
C VAL A 91 -13.37 4.46 -14.81
N ASN A 92 -12.22 4.99 -15.23
CA ASN A 92 -10.94 4.69 -14.60
C ASN A 92 -10.16 5.95 -14.22
N SER A 93 -9.14 5.81 -13.37
CA SER A 93 -8.38 6.96 -12.84
C SER A 93 -7.72 7.83 -13.92
N ASN A 94 -7.52 7.32 -15.15
CA ASN A 94 -6.96 8.12 -16.25
C ASN A 94 -7.99 9.09 -16.86
N GLU A 95 -9.27 8.94 -16.51
CA GLU A 95 -10.34 9.87 -16.83
C GLU A 95 -10.49 10.97 -15.76
N PHE A 96 -9.88 10.78 -14.60
CA PHE A 96 -9.81 11.78 -13.54
C PHE A 96 -8.65 12.74 -13.80
N THR A 97 -8.78 13.94 -13.26
CA THR A 97 -7.75 14.97 -13.29
C THR A 97 -7.10 15.07 -11.92
N LEU A 98 -5.77 15.03 -11.87
CA LEU A 98 -4.98 15.32 -10.68
C LEU A 98 -5.22 16.79 -10.28
N VAL A 99 -5.68 16.98 -9.06
CA VAL A 99 -5.89 18.29 -8.44
C VAL A 99 -4.57 18.70 -7.78
N GLY A 100 -3.94 19.74 -8.31
CA GLY A 100 -2.62 20.17 -7.83
C GLY A 100 -1.50 19.20 -8.22
N GLN A 101 -0.57 18.97 -7.28
CA GLN A 101 0.57 18.06 -7.46
C GLN A 101 0.49 16.92 -6.45
N ALA A 102 1.00 15.74 -6.81
CA ALA A 102 1.12 14.64 -5.87
C ALA A 102 2.15 14.98 -4.79
N SER A 103 1.80 14.74 -3.53
CA SER A 103 2.58 15.16 -2.36
C SER A 103 3.35 13.97 -1.77
N LEU A 104 4.65 14.18 -1.55
CA LEU A 104 5.54 13.21 -0.91
C LEU A 104 5.72 13.58 0.56
N SER A 105 5.55 12.61 1.45
CA SER A 105 5.72 12.81 2.89
C SER A 105 6.35 11.61 3.58
N GLU A 106 6.94 11.86 4.74
CA GLU A 106 7.42 10.82 5.65
C GLU A 106 6.32 10.44 6.64
N ILE A 107 6.26 9.17 6.98
CA ILE A 107 5.41 8.67 8.06
C ILE A 107 6.29 8.49 9.29
N THR A 108 5.90 9.12 10.39
CA THR A 108 6.53 8.88 11.71
C THR A 108 5.71 7.83 12.45
N GLY A 109 6.34 6.73 12.81
CA GLY A 109 5.68 5.67 13.59
C GLY A 109 5.31 6.14 14.99
N ASP A 110 4.10 5.82 15.43
CA ASP A 110 3.62 6.08 16.79
C ASP A 110 3.78 4.83 17.66
N LYS A 111 4.65 4.90 18.67
CA LYS A 111 4.92 3.79 19.60
C LYS A 111 3.67 3.31 20.34
N ASN A 112 2.70 4.20 20.53
CA ASN A 112 1.45 3.95 21.24
C ASN A 112 0.34 3.43 20.32
N ALA A 113 0.58 3.36 18.99
CA ALA A 113 -0.42 2.87 18.06
C ALA A 113 -0.87 1.45 18.39
N LEU A 114 -2.19 1.22 18.40
CA LEU A 114 -2.76 -0.10 18.67
C LEU A 114 -2.34 -1.13 17.61
N LYS A 115 -2.27 -0.70 16.34
CA LYS A 115 -1.85 -1.54 15.21
C LYS A 115 -0.33 -1.46 15.06
N PHE A 116 0.34 -2.61 14.95
CA PHE A 116 1.79 -2.67 14.74
C PHE A 116 2.26 -1.82 13.55
N ALA A 117 1.53 -1.84 12.43
CA ALA A 117 1.85 -1.01 11.26
C ALA A 117 1.88 0.50 11.57
N GLY A 118 1.04 0.98 12.50
CA GLY A 118 1.04 2.38 12.93
C GLY A 118 2.27 2.76 13.77
N LYS A 119 2.98 1.76 14.32
CA LYS A 119 4.25 1.97 15.04
C LYS A 119 5.45 2.15 14.12
N LEU A 120 5.29 1.86 12.83
CA LEU A 120 6.38 1.87 11.87
C LEU A 120 6.44 3.20 11.14
N SER A 121 7.64 3.76 11.06
CA SER A 121 7.91 4.87 10.13
C SER A 121 7.93 4.37 8.68
N GLY A 122 7.80 5.28 7.74
CA GLY A 122 7.75 4.93 6.33
C GLY A 122 7.70 6.14 5.41
N LYS A 123 7.25 5.91 4.19
CA LYS A 123 7.10 6.93 3.15
C LYS A 123 5.70 6.88 2.57
N LYS A 124 5.18 8.05 2.17
CA LYS A 124 3.84 8.21 1.62
C LYS A 124 3.84 9.10 0.38
N LEU A 125 3.00 8.77 -0.59
CA LEU A 125 2.63 9.61 -1.71
C LEU A 125 1.12 9.77 -1.68
N SER A 126 0.63 11.01 -1.69
CA SER A 126 -0.79 11.31 -1.70
C SER A 126 -1.16 12.14 -2.93
N ALA A 127 -2.35 11.95 -3.46
CA ALA A 127 -2.87 12.69 -4.59
C ALA A 127 -4.39 12.83 -4.51
N ASP A 128 -4.89 14.00 -4.89
CA ASP A 128 -6.32 14.24 -5.05
C ASP A 128 -6.70 14.17 -6.53
N LEU A 129 -7.72 13.39 -6.85
CA LEU A 129 -8.20 13.19 -8.22
C LEU A 129 -9.67 13.62 -8.31
N GLU A 130 -10.05 14.26 -9.40
CA GLU A 130 -11.42 14.73 -9.63
C GLU A 130 -11.92 14.36 -11.02
N ASP A 131 -13.13 13.81 -11.09
CA ASP A 131 -13.90 13.68 -12.33
C ASP A 131 -14.90 14.84 -12.42
N SER A 132 -14.63 15.77 -13.35
CA SER A 132 -15.47 16.95 -13.54
C SER A 132 -16.86 16.63 -14.11
N LYS A 133 -17.07 15.44 -14.68
CA LYS A 133 -18.38 15.05 -15.23
C LYS A 133 -19.36 14.63 -14.14
N THR A 134 -18.86 13.95 -13.11
CA THR A 134 -19.69 13.40 -12.03
C THR A 134 -19.52 14.15 -10.71
N GLY A 135 -18.52 15.04 -10.60
CA GLY A 135 -18.14 15.69 -9.36
C GLY A 135 -17.50 14.74 -8.33
N LEU A 136 -17.17 13.51 -8.74
CA LEU A 136 -16.54 12.51 -7.88
C LEU A 136 -15.08 12.87 -7.61
N LYS A 137 -14.74 12.99 -6.33
CA LYS A 137 -13.41 13.28 -5.83
C LYS A 137 -12.83 12.06 -5.13
N VAL A 138 -11.56 11.78 -5.37
CA VAL A 138 -10.84 10.66 -4.81
C VAL A 138 -9.55 11.15 -4.18
N HIS A 139 -9.43 11.01 -2.87
CA HIS A 139 -8.15 11.13 -2.19
C HIS A 139 -7.47 9.77 -2.21
N TRP A 140 -6.30 9.70 -2.84
CA TRP A 140 -5.51 8.49 -2.98
C TRP A 140 -4.20 8.60 -2.22
N GLU A 141 -3.82 7.53 -1.53
CA GLU A 141 -2.54 7.41 -0.86
C GLU A 141 -1.85 6.09 -1.19
N ALA A 142 -0.53 6.14 -1.36
CA ALA A 142 0.36 4.99 -1.42
C ALA A 142 1.42 5.07 -0.32
N THR A 143 1.52 4.00 0.48
CA THR A 143 2.37 3.94 1.67
C THR A 143 3.30 2.73 1.64
N LEU A 144 4.60 2.96 1.84
CA LEU A 144 5.60 1.92 2.10
C LEU A 144 6.19 2.13 3.49
N LEU A 145 5.93 1.19 4.40
CA LEU A 145 6.48 1.21 5.75
C LEU A 145 7.87 0.56 5.79
N ASN A 146 8.70 0.99 6.73
CA ASN A 146 9.99 0.37 7.01
C ASN A 146 9.78 -1.09 7.43
N GLY A 147 10.51 -2.00 6.79
CA GLY A 147 10.40 -3.44 7.02
C GLY A 147 9.23 -4.12 6.33
N ALA A 148 8.35 -3.38 5.63
CA ALA A 148 7.23 -3.97 4.90
C ALA A 148 7.66 -4.57 3.56
N ASN A 149 7.08 -5.72 3.21
CA ASN A 149 7.24 -6.39 1.90
C ASN A 149 6.04 -6.12 0.97
N TYR A 150 5.26 -5.08 1.25
CA TYR A 150 4.09 -4.69 0.47
C TYR A 150 3.99 -3.16 0.42
N LEU A 151 3.36 -2.66 -0.63
CA LEU A 151 2.89 -1.28 -0.70
C LEU A 151 1.39 -1.26 -0.39
N ARG A 152 0.96 -0.38 0.52
CA ARG A 152 -0.45 -0.16 0.80
C ARG A 152 -0.97 0.95 -0.11
N GLN A 153 -2.16 0.75 -0.66
CA GLN A 153 -2.93 1.81 -1.31
C GLN A 153 -4.22 2.04 -0.55
N GLU A 154 -4.57 3.30 -0.33
CA GLU A 154 -5.78 3.73 0.37
C GLU A 154 -6.53 4.73 -0.51
N PHE A 155 -7.85 4.61 -0.57
CA PHE A 155 -8.73 5.40 -1.43
C PHE A 155 -9.90 5.91 -0.61
N THR A 156 -10.09 7.22 -0.59
CA THR A 156 -11.25 7.88 0.02
C THR A 156 -12.06 8.54 -1.08
N PHE A 157 -13.29 8.08 -1.29
CA PHE A 157 -14.19 8.60 -2.31
C PHE A 157 -15.16 9.60 -1.67
N SER A 158 -15.35 10.75 -2.30
CA SER A 158 -16.26 11.81 -1.86
C SER A 158 -16.97 12.42 -3.05
N VAL A 159 -18.26 12.72 -2.90
CA VAL A 159 -19.09 13.24 -3.98
C VAL A 159 -20.13 14.20 -3.43
N ALA A 160 -20.43 15.27 -4.17
CA ALA A 160 -21.44 16.24 -3.77
C ALA A 160 -22.87 15.67 -3.89
N ASP A 161 -23.14 14.96 -4.99
CA ASP A 161 -24.42 14.32 -5.29
C ASP A 161 -24.34 12.80 -5.21
N SER A 162 -25.49 12.11 -5.23
CA SER A 162 -25.50 10.66 -5.16
C SER A 162 -24.89 10.01 -6.42
N VAL A 163 -23.74 9.35 -6.28
CA VAL A 163 -23.16 8.48 -7.32
C VAL A 163 -23.18 7.03 -6.83
N LYS A 164 -23.82 6.14 -7.61
CA LYS A 164 -23.89 4.71 -7.29
C LYS A 164 -22.63 4.00 -7.77
N ILE A 165 -21.69 3.76 -6.85
CA ILE A 165 -20.51 2.94 -7.10
C ILE A 165 -20.88 1.46 -6.89
N SER A 166 -20.99 0.70 -7.98
CA SER A 166 -21.35 -0.72 -7.97
C SER A 166 -20.15 -1.65 -7.81
N LYS A 167 -18.95 -1.22 -8.26
CA LYS A 167 -17.72 -2.02 -8.18
C LYS A 167 -16.49 -1.12 -8.17
N ILE A 168 -15.49 -1.50 -7.39
CA ILE A 168 -14.15 -0.89 -7.38
C ILE A 168 -13.15 -1.97 -7.78
N THR A 169 -12.34 -1.68 -8.80
CA THR A 169 -11.23 -2.53 -9.27
C THR A 169 -9.94 -1.74 -9.12
N LEU A 170 -8.97 -2.26 -8.39
CA LEU A 170 -7.82 -1.47 -7.96
C LEU A 170 -6.65 -1.63 -8.94
N LEU A 171 -6.23 -2.87 -9.17
CA LEU A 171 -5.27 -3.16 -10.22
C LEU A 171 -5.78 -4.30 -11.08
N LYS A 172 -5.75 -4.11 -12.40
CA LYS A 172 -5.98 -5.19 -13.36
C LYS A 172 -4.63 -5.66 -13.88
N PHE A 173 -4.23 -6.85 -13.44
CA PHE A 173 -3.04 -7.50 -13.95
C PHE A 173 -3.29 -8.02 -15.38
N PRO A 174 -2.36 -7.85 -16.33
CA PRO A 174 -2.48 -8.43 -17.65
C PRO A 174 -2.50 -9.97 -17.55
N SER A 175 -3.37 -10.62 -18.33
CA SER A 175 -3.55 -12.08 -18.33
C SER A 175 -2.32 -12.85 -18.82
N SER A 176 -1.39 -12.18 -19.51
CA SER A 176 -0.09 -12.73 -19.91
C SER A 176 0.88 -12.93 -18.75
N LEU A 177 0.57 -12.42 -17.56
CA LEU A 177 1.22 -12.84 -16.33
C LEU A 177 0.82 -14.27 -16.03
N SER A 178 1.53 -15.19 -16.65
CA SER A 178 1.70 -16.53 -16.12
C SER A 178 2.40 -16.39 -14.78
N VAL A 179 1.65 -16.01 -13.74
CA VAL A 179 2.04 -16.27 -12.35
C VAL A 179 2.18 -17.77 -12.31
N LYS A 180 3.39 -18.27 -12.56
CA LYS A 180 3.68 -19.69 -12.39
C LYS A 180 3.29 -19.97 -10.95
N LYS A 181 2.20 -20.72 -10.79
CA LYS A 181 1.70 -21.23 -9.52
C LYS A 181 2.72 -22.25 -9.00
N LYS A 182 3.92 -21.75 -8.66
CA LYS A 182 5.09 -22.50 -8.21
C LYS A 182 5.79 -21.73 -7.09
N ALA A 183 5.01 -21.03 -6.28
CA ALA A 183 5.40 -20.61 -4.95
C ALA A 183 4.20 -20.92 -4.05
N PRO A 184 4.30 -21.93 -3.15
CA PRO A 184 3.26 -22.25 -2.16
C PRO A 184 2.91 -21.06 -1.25
N TRP A 185 3.67 -19.97 -1.34
CA TRP A 185 3.65 -18.82 -0.44
C TRP A 185 3.11 -17.53 -1.09
N MET A 186 2.88 -17.53 -2.41
CA MET A 186 2.27 -16.38 -3.11
C MET A 186 0.75 -16.53 -3.07
N ASP A 187 0.17 -16.09 -1.97
CA ASP A 187 -1.26 -15.88 -1.85
C ASP A 187 -1.64 -14.55 -2.52
N PRO A 188 -2.61 -14.51 -3.46
CA PRO A 188 -3.14 -13.26 -4.00
C PRO A 188 -3.64 -12.27 -2.92
N ARG A 189 -3.90 -12.74 -1.69
CA ARG A 189 -4.26 -11.93 -0.52
C ARG A 189 -3.17 -10.99 0.01
N TRP A 190 -1.91 -11.10 -0.45
CA TRP A 190 -0.83 -10.20 -0.01
C TRP A 190 -0.87 -8.80 -0.66
N PHE A 191 -1.69 -8.60 -1.70
CA PHE A 191 -2.11 -7.26 -2.11
C PHE A 191 -3.24 -6.79 -1.20
N ILE A 192 -2.92 -6.42 0.04
CA ILE A 192 -3.91 -5.77 0.91
C ILE A 192 -4.01 -4.32 0.45
N THR A 193 -4.87 -4.08 -0.55
CA THR A 193 -5.50 -2.77 -0.67
C THR A 193 -6.61 -2.72 0.37
N THR A 194 -6.34 -2.07 1.49
CA THR A 194 -7.41 -1.72 2.43
C THR A 194 -8.23 -0.59 1.81
N CYS A 195 -9.37 -0.92 1.22
CA CYS A 195 -10.39 0.06 0.90
C CYS A 195 -11.09 0.47 2.21
N SER A 196 -10.65 1.57 2.83
CA SER A 196 -11.40 2.21 3.91
C SER A 196 -12.36 3.21 3.29
N SER A 197 -13.56 2.75 2.93
CA SER A 197 -14.64 3.67 2.53
C SER A 197 -15.27 4.28 3.80
N GLN A 198 -14.69 5.36 4.32
CA GLN A 198 -15.43 6.24 5.23
C GLN A 198 -16.30 7.17 4.38
N LEU A 199 -17.56 6.78 4.20
CA LEU A 199 -18.61 7.70 3.74
C LEU A 199 -18.84 8.72 4.87
N SER A 200 -18.18 9.88 4.75
CA SER A 200 -18.43 11.02 5.62
C SER A 200 -19.68 11.74 5.09
N THR A 201 -20.86 11.36 5.57
CA THR A 201 -22.06 12.18 5.44
C THR A 201 -21.97 13.33 6.44
N ARG A 202 -21.86 14.56 5.94
CA ARG A 202 -22.19 15.75 6.75
C ARG A 202 -23.71 15.87 6.87
#